data_AF-A0A553GAF5-F1
#
_entry.id   AF-A0A553GAF5-F1
#
_cell.length_a   1.000
_cell.length_b   1.000
_cell.length_c   1.000
_cell.angle_alpha   90.00
_cell.angle_beta   90.00
_cell.angle_gamma   90.00
#
_symmetry.space_group_name_H-M   'P 1'
#
loop_
_entity.id
_entity.type
_entity.pdbx_description
1 polymer ?
#
loop_
_entity_poly.entity_id
_entity_poly.type
_entity_poly.pdbx_seq_one_letter_code
_entity_poly.pdbx_strand_id
1 'polypeptide(L)'
;MNKIPRIKGNTRVSEVNGLLQQIIDEYQKNDYSNDAYVKSAFERAISLNEQLSIAIMRDSVESDLSELDDVTDRTFTLLHGLVKGYTCHPDGAIAGAAELLFKMLEKYGLEVKSKSYREEYPLLASLLGESKTGDYQACVVQLPGCEQRFMQLETAVDNFNAKQNAYYSVKDERKELDSASLIKKRLFALLNDDLVPYLFVMSKVNADVYTELTQFTANRIAENNTTVRNRSTKVEAEQ
;
A
#
# COMPACT_ATOMS: atom_id res chain seq x y z
N MET A 1 -30.79 -3.85 -28.25
CA MET A 1 -29.78 -3.94 -27.17
C MET A 1 -30.46 -3.63 -25.84
N ASN A 2 -30.34 -4.52 -24.84
CA ASN A 2 -30.88 -4.29 -23.50
C ASN A 2 -30.09 -3.19 -22.78
N LYS A 3 -30.68 -2.61 -21.72
CA LYS A 3 -30.04 -1.58 -20.89
C LYS A 3 -28.69 -2.10 -20.36
N ILE A 4 -27.65 -1.27 -20.48
CA ILE A 4 -26.33 -1.58 -19.94
C ILE A 4 -26.42 -1.64 -18.41
N PRO A 5 -25.89 -2.70 -17.76
CA PRO A 5 -25.91 -2.80 -16.31
C PRO A 5 -25.08 -1.69 -15.67
N ARG A 6 -25.48 -1.26 -14.46
CA ARG A 6 -24.68 -0.35 -13.63
C ARG A 6 -23.69 -1.15 -12.78
N ILE A 7 -22.54 -0.56 -12.48
CA ILE A 7 -21.56 -1.14 -11.55
C ILE A 7 -22.16 -1.16 -10.14
N LYS A 8 -22.03 -2.28 -9.44
CA LYS A 8 -22.53 -2.44 -8.07
C LYS A 8 -21.68 -1.68 -7.04
N GLY A 9 -22.33 -1.13 -6.02
CA GLY A 9 -21.67 -0.33 -4.98
C GLY A 9 -20.56 -1.06 -4.20
N ASN A 10 -20.73 -2.37 -4.02
CA ASN A 10 -19.84 -3.26 -3.26
C ASN A 10 -18.67 -3.86 -4.08
N THR A 11 -18.44 -3.39 -5.31
CA THR A 11 -17.20 -3.69 -6.06
C THR A 11 -15.98 -3.15 -5.30
N ARG A 12 -14.88 -3.91 -5.21
CA ARG A 12 -13.65 -3.47 -4.53
C ARG A 12 -12.92 -2.41 -5.36
N VAL A 13 -12.09 -1.59 -4.72
CA VAL A 13 -11.32 -0.52 -5.38
C VAL A 13 -10.47 -1.08 -6.54
N SER A 14 -9.75 -2.18 -6.33
CA SER A 14 -8.93 -2.83 -7.35
C SER A 14 -9.75 -3.41 -8.51
N GLU A 15 -10.95 -3.93 -8.23
CA GLU A 15 -11.88 -4.42 -9.26
C GLU A 15 -12.37 -3.27 -10.15
N VAL A 16 -12.65 -2.09 -9.57
CA VAL A 16 -13.03 -0.90 -10.34
C VAL A 16 -11.87 -0.43 -11.22
N ASN A 17 -10.65 -0.40 -10.69
CA ASN A 17 -9.45 -0.03 -11.45
C ASN A 17 -9.24 -0.95 -12.67
N GLY A 18 -9.25 -2.27 -12.45
CA GLY A 18 -9.07 -3.24 -13.53
C GLY A 18 -10.20 -3.22 -14.57
N LEU A 19 -11.45 -3.07 -14.12
CA LEU A 19 -12.61 -2.92 -15.01
C LEU A 19 -12.46 -1.69 -15.90
N LEU A 20 -12.11 -0.55 -15.30
CA LEU A 20 -12.00 0.70 -16.05
C LEU A 20 -10.83 0.70 -17.01
N GLN A 21 -9.69 0.10 -16.63
CA GLN A 21 -8.56 -0.07 -17.53
C GLN A 21 -8.98 -0.83 -18.80
N GLN A 22 -9.70 -1.95 -18.67
CA GLN A 22 -10.18 -2.70 -19.83
C GLN A 22 -11.10 -1.88 -20.73
N ILE A 23 -11.99 -1.05 -20.16
CA ILE A 23 -12.90 -0.17 -20.92
C ILE A 23 -12.12 0.95 -21.63
N ILE A 24 -11.10 1.51 -20.98
CA ILE A 24 -10.19 2.49 -21.58
C ILE A 24 -9.40 1.87 -22.74
N ASP A 25 -8.85 0.68 -22.54
CA ASP A 25 -8.08 -0.02 -23.57
C ASP A 25 -8.94 -0.29 -24.82
N GLU A 26 -10.23 -0.62 -24.62
CA GLU A 26 -11.18 -0.79 -25.72
C GLU A 26 -11.47 0.54 -26.43
N TYR A 27 -11.70 1.61 -25.68
CA TYR A 27 -11.91 2.95 -26.24
C TYR A 27 -10.72 3.39 -27.11
N GLN A 28 -9.49 3.08 -26.71
CA GLN A 28 -8.27 3.46 -27.42
C GLN A 28 -8.06 2.71 -28.75
N LYS A 29 -8.81 1.64 -29.02
CA LYS A 29 -8.70 0.89 -30.29
C LYS A 29 -9.31 1.62 -31.48
N ASN A 30 -10.22 2.56 -31.24
CA ASN A 30 -11.02 3.23 -32.26
C ASN A 30 -10.88 4.76 -32.15
N ASP A 31 -11.14 5.47 -33.25
CA ASP A 31 -11.11 6.94 -33.26
C ASP A 31 -12.49 7.53 -32.95
N TYR A 32 -12.60 8.16 -31.78
CA TYR A 32 -13.79 8.88 -31.33
C TYR A 32 -13.59 10.41 -31.34
N SER A 33 -12.57 10.92 -32.05
CA SER A 33 -12.19 12.35 -32.01
C SER A 33 -13.30 13.31 -32.43
N ASN A 34 -14.28 12.84 -33.21
CA ASN A 34 -15.45 13.63 -33.64
C ASN A 34 -16.53 13.78 -32.54
N ASP A 35 -16.41 13.04 -31.45
CA ASP A 35 -17.32 13.11 -30.30
C ASP A 35 -16.62 13.73 -29.10
N ALA A 36 -16.81 15.05 -28.96
CA ALA A 36 -16.20 15.82 -27.88
C ALA A 36 -16.62 15.34 -26.48
N TYR A 37 -17.84 14.79 -26.33
CA TYR A 37 -18.31 14.30 -25.05
C TYR A 37 -17.60 13.00 -24.66
N VAL A 38 -17.56 12.01 -25.58
CA VAL A 38 -16.87 10.73 -25.34
C VAL A 38 -15.40 10.98 -25.04
N LYS A 39 -14.75 11.82 -25.85
CA LYS A 39 -13.36 12.21 -25.62
C LYS A 39 -13.14 12.77 -24.22
N SER A 40 -13.91 13.79 -23.82
CA SER A 40 -13.79 14.41 -22.50
C SER A 40 -14.11 13.43 -21.36
N ALA A 41 -15.08 12.55 -21.54
CA ALA A 41 -15.44 11.55 -20.54
C ALA A 41 -14.33 10.51 -20.35
N PHE A 42 -13.70 10.05 -21.43
CA PHE A 42 -12.59 9.12 -21.36
C PHE A 42 -11.28 9.76 -20.88
N GLU A 43 -11.01 11.02 -21.21
CA GLU A 43 -9.89 11.77 -20.59
C GLU A 43 -10.04 11.85 -19.06
N ARG A 44 -11.26 12.14 -18.57
CA ARG A 44 -11.57 12.09 -17.14
C ARG A 44 -11.42 10.67 -16.57
N ALA A 45 -11.87 9.65 -17.30
CA ALA A 45 -11.75 8.25 -16.88
C ALA A 45 -10.29 7.82 -16.73
N ILE A 46 -9.45 8.14 -17.73
CA ILE A 46 -8.00 7.87 -17.72
C ILE A 46 -7.34 8.54 -16.52
N SER A 47 -7.57 9.84 -16.34
CA SER A 47 -6.98 10.58 -15.21
C SER A 47 -7.41 10.04 -13.86
N LEU A 48 -8.69 9.69 -13.69
CA LEU A 48 -9.18 9.10 -12.44
C LEU A 48 -8.66 7.67 -12.23
N ASN A 49 -8.46 6.88 -13.30
CA ASN A 49 -7.92 5.52 -13.20
C ASN A 49 -6.44 5.51 -12.81
N GLU A 50 -5.65 6.45 -13.34
CA GLU A 50 -4.26 6.69 -12.93
C GLU A 50 -4.19 7.07 -11.45
N GLN A 51 -5.01 8.03 -11.01
CA GLN A 51 -5.09 8.42 -9.61
C GLN A 51 -5.50 7.25 -8.71
N LEU A 52 -6.45 6.42 -9.15
CA LEU A 52 -6.88 5.24 -8.40
C LEU A 52 -5.76 4.20 -8.28
N SER A 53 -4.99 3.98 -9.36
CA SER A 53 -3.83 3.09 -9.35
C SER A 53 -2.77 3.55 -8.35
N ILE A 54 -2.45 4.85 -8.34
CA ILE A 54 -1.52 5.43 -7.37
C ILE A 54 -2.05 5.29 -5.93
N ALA A 55 -3.34 5.54 -5.72
CA ALA A 55 -3.95 5.41 -4.40
C ALA A 55 -3.93 3.95 -3.89
N ILE A 56 -4.21 2.96 -4.75
CA ILE A 56 -4.11 1.53 -4.40
C ILE A 56 -2.65 1.18 -4.04
N MET A 57 -1.68 1.64 -4.81
CA MET A 57 -0.26 1.40 -4.52
C MET A 57 0.16 2.02 -3.18
N ARG A 58 -0.31 3.23 -2.86
CA ARG A 58 -0.06 3.87 -1.56
C ARG A 58 -0.62 3.03 -0.42
N ASP A 59 -1.89 2.64 -0.49
CA ASP A 59 -2.53 1.90 0.60
C ASP A 59 -1.84 0.54 0.82
N SER A 60 -1.40 -0.13 -0.25
CA SER A 60 -0.62 -1.37 -0.17
C SER A 60 0.75 -1.15 0.49
N VAL A 61 1.46 -0.09 0.11
CA VAL A 61 2.77 0.22 0.69
C VAL A 61 2.64 0.62 2.16
N GLU A 62 1.61 1.40 2.52
CA GLU A 62 1.37 1.80 3.90
C GLU A 62 1.10 0.58 4.79
N SER A 63 0.34 -0.41 4.28
CA SER A 63 0.17 -1.71 4.93
C SER A 63 1.50 -2.44 5.09
N ASP A 64 2.30 -2.56 4.01
CA ASP A 64 3.59 -3.25 4.05
C ASP A 64 4.58 -2.58 5.02
N LEU A 65 4.60 -1.24 5.06
CA LEU A 65 5.45 -0.48 5.98
C LEU A 65 5.00 -0.69 7.43
N SER A 66 3.69 -0.73 7.70
CA SER A 66 3.17 -1.04 9.04
C SER A 66 3.57 -2.44 9.52
N GLU A 67 3.54 -3.45 8.64
CA GLU A 67 3.97 -4.80 9.01
C GLU A 67 5.49 -4.88 9.28
N LEU A 68 6.29 -4.17 8.48
CA LEU A 68 7.74 -4.07 8.69
C LEU A 68 8.09 -3.29 9.97
N ASP A 69 7.31 -2.27 10.28
CA ASP A 69 7.39 -1.50 11.52
C ASP A 69 7.14 -2.40 12.74
N ASP A 70 6.03 -3.14 12.75
CA ASP A 70 5.72 -4.11 13.82
C ASP A 70 6.86 -5.12 14.06
N VAL A 71 7.50 -5.60 12.98
CA VAL A 71 8.66 -6.51 13.07
C VAL A 71 9.87 -5.80 13.68
N THR A 72 10.14 -4.56 13.28
CA THR A 72 11.23 -3.73 13.80
C THR A 72 11.02 -3.47 15.30
N ASP A 73 9.84 -3.02 15.66
CA ASP A 73 9.37 -2.75 17.01
C ASP A 73 9.55 -3.93 17.95
N ARG A 74 9.08 -5.09 17.50
CA ARG A 74 9.22 -6.34 18.23
C ARG A 74 10.68 -6.72 18.41
N THR A 75 11.48 -6.58 17.36
CA THR A 75 12.90 -6.94 17.39
C THR A 75 13.68 -6.05 18.35
N PHE A 76 13.43 -4.73 18.32
CA PHE A 76 14.03 -3.79 19.26
C PHE A 76 13.62 -4.08 20.70
N THR A 77 12.33 -4.37 20.94
CA THR A 77 11.81 -4.75 22.27
C THR A 77 12.50 -6.01 22.81
N LEU A 78 12.73 -7.02 21.96
CA LEU A 78 13.40 -8.26 22.35
C LEU A 78 14.90 -8.05 22.64
N LEU A 79 15.59 -7.21 21.85
CA LEU A 79 16.96 -6.83 22.11
C LEU A 79 17.08 -6.12 23.46
N HIS A 80 16.23 -5.12 23.71
CA HIS A 80 16.17 -4.38 24.96
C HIS A 80 15.95 -5.31 26.17
N GLY A 81 14.97 -6.20 26.08
CA GLY A 81 14.67 -7.18 27.11
C GLY A 81 15.83 -8.16 27.38
N LEU A 82 16.52 -8.62 26.33
CA LEU A 82 17.68 -9.51 26.46
C LEU A 82 18.82 -8.83 27.23
N VAL A 83 19.21 -7.63 26.79
CA VAL A 83 20.30 -6.87 27.43
C VAL A 83 19.94 -6.51 28.87
N LYS A 84 18.68 -6.08 29.12
CA LYS A 84 18.18 -5.84 30.48
C LYS A 84 18.27 -7.09 31.35
N GLY A 85 17.91 -8.26 30.83
CA GLY A 85 18.01 -9.52 31.56
C GLY A 85 19.44 -9.82 32.01
N TYR A 86 20.44 -9.58 31.14
CA TYR A 86 21.85 -9.80 31.47
C TYR A 86 22.39 -8.87 32.56
N THR A 87 21.76 -7.72 32.83
CA THR A 87 22.17 -6.84 33.96
C THR A 87 22.04 -7.53 35.32
N CYS A 88 21.21 -8.58 35.43
CA CYS A 88 21.02 -9.36 36.65
C CYS A 88 21.82 -10.67 36.66
N HIS A 89 22.78 -10.83 35.74
CA HIS A 89 23.54 -12.06 35.60
C HIS A 89 24.49 -12.29 36.81
N PRO A 90 24.66 -13.52 37.31
CA PRO A 90 25.51 -13.79 38.48
C PRO A 90 27.01 -13.58 38.24
N ASP A 91 27.45 -13.67 36.98
CA ASP A 91 28.80 -13.29 36.56
C ASP A 91 28.89 -11.76 36.41
N GLY A 92 29.72 -11.13 37.25
CA GLY A 92 29.90 -9.68 37.28
C GLY A 92 30.50 -9.08 36.00
N ALA A 93 31.29 -9.84 35.24
CA ALA A 93 31.80 -9.38 33.95
C ALA A 93 30.68 -9.31 32.89
N ILE A 94 29.76 -10.28 32.91
CA ILE A 94 28.58 -10.30 32.04
C ILE A 94 27.59 -9.20 32.45
N ALA A 95 27.32 -9.05 33.74
CA ALA A 95 26.44 -8.00 34.25
C ALA A 95 26.99 -6.60 33.92
N GLY A 96 28.29 -6.35 34.10
CA GLY A 96 28.92 -5.07 33.77
C GLY A 96 28.87 -4.74 32.28
N ALA A 97 29.13 -5.72 31.40
CA ALA A 97 29.00 -5.54 29.95
C ALA A 97 27.53 -5.23 29.55
N ALA A 98 26.58 -5.91 30.18
CA ALA A 98 25.16 -5.67 29.96
C ALA A 98 24.70 -4.30 30.46
N GLU A 99 25.18 -3.82 31.60
CA GLU A 99 24.88 -2.48 32.10
C GLU A 99 25.38 -1.39 31.16
N LEU A 100 26.59 -1.55 30.60
CA LEU A 100 27.13 -0.60 29.63
C LEU A 100 26.28 -0.56 28.37
N LEU A 101 25.94 -1.73 27.83
CA LEU A 101 25.12 -1.85 26.62
C LEU A 101 23.68 -1.39 26.88
N PHE A 102 23.12 -1.65 28.05
CA PHE A 102 21.78 -1.21 28.43
C PHE A 102 21.69 0.31 28.51
N LYS A 103 22.70 0.98 29.09
CA LYS A 103 22.77 2.46 29.09
C LYS A 103 22.79 3.04 27.68
N MET A 104 23.48 2.38 26.75
CA MET A 104 23.46 2.78 25.34
C MET A 104 22.06 2.67 24.75
N LEU A 105 21.35 1.55 24.99
CA LEU A 105 19.96 1.39 24.52
C LEU A 105 19.02 2.44 25.14
N GLU A 106 19.16 2.75 26.43
CA GLU A 106 18.34 3.74 27.15
C GLU A 106 18.53 5.18 26.67
N LYS A 107 19.65 5.51 26.01
CA LYS A 107 19.84 6.82 25.34
C LYS A 107 18.80 7.06 24.24
N TYR A 108 18.35 5.99 23.59
CA TYR A 108 17.33 6.03 22.54
C TYR A 108 15.94 5.71 23.09
N GLY A 109 15.87 4.81 24.07
CA GLY A 109 14.66 4.46 24.81
C GLY A 109 13.63 3.68 24.00
N LEU A 110 12.73 2.97 24.69
CA LEU A 110 11.65 2.20 24.04
C LEU A 110 10.59 3.10 23.40
N GLU A 111 10.55 4.38 23.74
CA GLU A 111 9.69 5.39 23.13
C GLU A 111 10.04 5.70 21.68
N VAL A 112 11.23 5.31 21.20
CA VAL A 112 11.63 5.47 19.79
C VAL A 112 10.60 4.86 18.84
N LYS A 113 9.97 3.76 19.26
CA LYS A 113 8.91 2.99 18.58
C LYS A 113 7.58 3.72 18.43
N SER A 114 7.41 4.82 19.16
CA SER A 114 6.19 5.64 19.11
C SER A 114 6.37 6.91 18.28
N LYS A 115 7.57 7.09 17.70
CA LYS A 115 7.89 8.26 16.89
C LYS A 115 7.38 8.06 15.47
N SER A 116 7.42 9.14 14.69
CA SER A 116 7.15 9.00 13.26
C SER A 116 8.27 8.19 12.59
N TYR A 117 7.97 7.49 11.49
CA TYR A 117 9.00 6.76 10.72
C TYR A 117 10.20 7.63 10.33
N ARG A 118 9.99 8.95 10.15
CA ARG A 118 11.04 9.92 9.83
C ARG A 118 11.99 10.21 10.98
N GLU A 119 11.59 9.91 12.20
CA GLU A 119 12.38 10.09 13.40
C GLU A 119 12.89 8.75 13.93
N GLU A 120 12.05 7.71 13.94
CA GLU A 120 12.38 6.39 14.46
C GLU A 120 13.55 5.74 13.72
N TYR A 121 13.44 5.56 12.40
CA TYR A 121 14.43 4.80 11.63
C TYR A 121 15.82 5.44 11.62
N PRO A 122 15.97 6.78 11.54
CA PRO A 122 17.26 7.43 11.75
C PRO A 122 17.85 7.22 13.15
N LEU A 123 17.01 7.18 14.19
CA LEU A 123 17.46 6.90 15.57
C LEU A 123 17.90 5.45 15.73
N LEU A 124 17.16 4.49 15.18
CA LEU A 124 17.55 3.08 15.17
C LEU A 124 18.84 2.85 14.37
N ALA A 125 19.01 3.51 13.23
CA ALA A 125 20.26 3.47 12.47
C ALA A 125 21.45 4.04 13.27
N SER A 126 21.23 5.12 14.02
CA SER A 126 22.24 5.71 14.91
C SER A 126 22.61 4.76 16.05
N LEU A 127 21.62 4.10 16.65
CA LEU A 127 21.82 3.07 17.68
C LEU A 127 22.65 1.90 17.16
N LEU A 128 22.31 1.37 15.98
CA LEU A 128 23.06 0.28 15.32
C LEU A 128 24.49 0.70 14.96
N GLY A 129 24.69 1.96 14.60
CA GLY A 129 26.02 2.53 14.38
C GLY A 129 26.83 2.59 15.67
N GLU A 130 26.24 3.11 16.76
CA GLU A 130 26.89 3.24 18.07
C GLU A 130 27.26 1.87 18.65
N SER A 131 26.41 0.85 18.49
CA SER A 131 26.69 -0.52 18.98
C SER A 131 27.91 -1.18 18.34
N LYS A 132 28.38 -0.66 17.20
CA LYS A 132 29.56 -1.17 16.47
C LYS A 132 30.86 -0.46 16.88
N THR A 133 30.84 0.37 17.91
CA THR A 133 32.00 1.19 18.32
C THR A 133 32.60 0.70 19.63
N GLY A 134 33.95 0.72 19.69
CA GLY A 134 34.75 0.57 20.91
C GLY A 134 34.22 -0.48 21.89
N ASP A 135 33.95 -0.02 23.11
CA ASP A 135 33.52 -0.87 24.23
C ASP A 135 32.13 -1.50 24.01
N TYR A 136 31.25 -0.86 23.24
CA TYR A 136 29.92 -1.41 22.95
C TYR A 136 30.01 -2.65 22.06
N GLN A 137 30.87 -2.63 21.03
CA GLN A 137 31.08 -3.79 20.17
C GLN A 137 31.63 -4.98 20.97
N ALA A 138 32.58 -4.73 21.87
CA ALA A 138 33.12 -5.77 22.75
C ALA A 138 32.01 -6.37 23.64
N CYS A 139 31.12 -5.53 24.19
CA CYS A 139 29.97 -6.00 24.98
C CYS A 139 28.97 -6.83 24.16
N VAL A 140 28.69 -6.43 22.91
CA VAL A 140 27.80 -7.18 22.00
C VAL A 140 28.31 -8.60 21.75
N VAL A 141 29.64 -8.75 21.56
CA VAL A 141 30.28 -10.05 21.36
C VAL A 141 30.31 -10.89 22.64
N GLN A 142 30.52 -10.24 23.80
CA GLN A 142 30.62 -10.91 25.09
C GLN A 142 29.28 -11.51 25.56
N LEU A 143 28.15 -10.88 25.22
CA LEU A 143 26.83 -11.29 25.70
C LEU A 143 26.18 -12.31 24.74
N PRO A 144 25.92 -13.55 25.18
CA PRO A 144 25.37 -14.59 24.29
C PRO A 144 24.04 -14.17 23.65
N GLY A 145 23.95 -14.29 22.33
CA GLY A 145 22.75 -13.96 21.56
C GLY A 145 22.58 -12.47 21.25
N CYS A 146 23.37 -11.56 21.82
CA CYS A 146 23.27 -10.13 21.50
C CYS A 146 23.66 -9.84 20.05
N GLU A 147 24.75 -10.40 19.54
CA GLU A 147 25.15 -10.22 18.13
C GLU A 147 24.04 -10.60 17.15
N GLN A 148 23.37 -11.75 17.37
CA GLN A 148 22.24 -12.16 16.55
C GLN A 148 21.05 -11.19 16.64
N ARG A 149 20.76 -10.64 17.83
CA ARG A 149 19.67 -9.67 18.02
C ARG A 149 19.95 -8.33 17.34
N PHE A 150 21.19 -7.84 17.40
CA PHE A 150 21.61 -6.64 16.67
C PHE A 150 21.51 -6.85 15.15
N MET A 151 21.95 -7.99 14.65
CA MET A 151 21.83 -8.33 13.22
C MET A 151 20.37 -8.43 12.76
N GLN A 152 19.48 -9.00 13.60
CA GLN A 152 18.05 -9.04 13.32
C GLN A 152 17.45 -7.62 13.26
N LEU A 153 17.83 -6.75 14.18
CA LEU A 153 17.37 -5.35 14.18
C LEU A 153 17.87 -4.60 12.95
N GLU A 154 19.15 -4.77 12.60
CA GLU A 154 19.74 -4.18 11.39
C GLU A 154 19.00 -4.64 10.12
N THR A 155 18.73 -5.94 10.01
CA THR A 155 17.97 -6.49 8.88
C THR A 155 16.54 -5.91 8.82
N ALA A 156 15.87 -5.74 9.96
CA ALA A 156 14.53 -5.17 10.01
C ALA A 156 14.51 -3.69 9.56
N VAL A 157 15.48 -2.89 10.05
CA VAL A 157 15.68 -1.50 9.66
C VAL A 157 15.98 -1.37 8.16
N ASP A 158 16.87 -2.22 7.63
CA ASP A 158 17.23 -2.21 6.21
C ASP A 158 16.05 -2.58 5.31
N ASN A 159 15.26 -3.59 5.68
CA ASN A 159 14.07 -3.98 4.94
C ASN A 159 13.03 -2.86 4.87
N PHE A 160 12.78 -2.18 5.99
CA PHE A 160 11.89 -1.03 6.02
C PHE A 160 12.39 0.10 5.12
N ASN A 161 13.67 0.49 5.27
CA ASN A 161 14.26 1.57 4.48
C ASN A 161 14.24 1.24 2.98
N ALA A 162 14.52 0.00 2.59
CA ALA A 162 14.43 -0.44 1.20
C ALA A 162 13.01 -0.28 0.64
N LYS A 163 11.99 -0.70 1.39
CA LYS A 163 10.59 -0.57 0.98
C LYS A 163 10.15 0.89 0.91
N GLN A 164 10.54 1.70 1.89
CA GLN A 164 10.21 3.11 1.96
C GLN A 164 10.87 3.90 0.81
N ASN A 165 12.12 3.60 0.48
CA ASN A 165 12.82 4.22 -0.64
C ASN A 165 12.22 3.81 -2.00
N ALA A 166 11.87 2.54 -2.17
CA ALA A 166 11.16 2.08 -3.36
C ALA A 166 9.84 2.84 -3.56
N TYR A 167 9.11 3.09 -2.47
CA TYR A 167 7.90 3.91 -2.53
C TYR A 167 8.16 5.36 -2.92
N TYR A 168 9.14 6.02 -2.31
CA TYR A 168 9.44 7.42 -2.64
C TYR A 168 9.95 7.59 -4.07
N SER A 169 10.71 6.62 -4.60
CA SER A 169 11.16 6.64 -6.00
C SER A 169 10.01 6.59 -7.03
N VAL A 170 8.83 6.11 -6.61
CA VAL A 170 7.60 6.04 -7.44
C VAL A 170 6.70 7.27 -7.20
N LYS A 171 6.89 8.03 -6.12
CA LYS A 171 5.96 9.07 -5.64
C LYS A 171 6.43 10.50 -5.87
N ASP A 172 7.53 10.73 -6.58
CA ASP A 172 8.09 12.09 -6.73
C ASP A 172 7.27 13.05 -7.60
N GLU A 173 6.07 12.66 -8.05
CA GLU A 173 5.09 13.58 -8.61
C GLU A 173 3.74 13.45 -7.90
N ARG A 174 3.26 14.59 -7.36
CA ARG A 174 1.87 14.91 -6.94
C ARG A 174 1.57 14.76 -5.44
N LYS A 175 1.66 15.91 -4.75
CA LYS A 175 1.08 16.15 -3.41
C LYS A 175 -0.41 16.48 -3.55
N GLU A 176 -1.20 16.04 -2.55
CA GLU A 176 -2.67 16.07 -2.46
C GLU A 176 -3.40 15.06 -3.36
N LEU A 177 -3.29 13.78 -3.02
CA LEU A 177 -4.02 12.69 -3.70
C LEU A 177 -5.15 12.17 -2.81
N ASP A 178 -6.37 12.26 -3.33
CA ASP A 178 -7.59 11.76 -2.71
C ASP A 178 -7.48 10.29 -2.28
N SER A 179 -8.30 9.88 -1.30
CA SER A 179 -8.38 8.47 -0.92
C SER A 179 -8.92 7.62 -2.07
N ALA A 180 -8.48 6.36 -2.15
CA ALA A 180 -8.96 5.41 -3.15
C ALA A 180 -10.51 5.27 -3.11
N SER A 181 -11.10 5.39 -1.93
CA SER A 181 -12.56 5.40 -1.72
C SER A 181 -13.25 6.61 -2.34
N LEU A 182 -12.66 7.81 -2.22
CA LEU A 182 -13.21 9.03 -2.82
C LEU A 182 -13.08 9.00 -4.35
N ILE A 183 -11.94 8.55 -4.88
CA ILE A 183 -11.73 8.38 -6.32
C ILE A 183 -12.71 7.35 -6.89
N LYS A 184 -12.90 6.20 -6.21
CA LYS A 184 -13.90 5.19 -6.59
C LYS A 184 -15.30 5.77 -6.71
N LYS A 185 -15.72 6.65 -5.78
CA LYS A 185 -17.04 7.32 -5.86
C LYS A 185 -17.16 8.20 -7.11
N ARG A 186 -16.12 8.96 -7.45
CA ARG A 186 -16.10 9.79 -8.66
C ARG A 186 -16.15 8.94 -9.93
N LEU A 187 -15.43 7.82 -9.97
CA LEU A 187 -15.50 6.87 -11.08
C LEU A 187 -16.88 6.24 -11.23
N PHE A 188 -17.57 5.94 -10.13
CA PHE A 188 -18.93 5.45 -10.18
C PHE A 188 -19.89 6.46 -10.78
N ALA A 189 -19.79 7.74 -10.40
CA ALA A 189 -20.59 8.79 -11.02
C ALA A 189 -20.28 8.89 -12.53
N LEU A 190 -19.00 8.97 -12.90
CA LEU A 190 -18.59 9.04 -14.31
C LEU A 190 -19.09 7.84 -15.13
N LEU A 191 -19.00 6.62 -14.61
CA LEU A 191 -19.42 5.43 -15.37
C LEU A 191 -20.94 5.27 -15.37
N ASN A 192 -21.57 5.26 -14.20
CA ASN A 192 -22.98 4.89 -14.08
C ASN A 192 -23.94 6.02 -14.45
N ASP A 193 -23.52 7.28 -14.32
CA ASP A 193 -24.41 8.44 -14.47
C ASP A 193 -24.13 9.19 -15.79
N ASP A 194 -22.88 9.16 -16.28
CA ASP A 194 -22.47 9.86 -17.49
C ASP A 194 -22.23 8.90 -18.68
N LEU A 195 -21.16 8.09 -18.61
CA LEU A 195 -20.59 7.36 -19.75
C LEU A 195 -21.49 6.22 -20.25
N VAL A 196 -22.01 5.38 -19.33
CA VAL A 196 -22.88 4.26 -19.68
C VAL A 196 -24.20 4.73 -20.33
N PRO A 197 -24.95 5.70 -19.75
CA PRO A 197 -26.13 6.25 -20.40
C PRO A 197 -25.85 6.83 -21.79
N TYR A 198 -24.73 7.55 -21.95
CA TYR A 198 -24.35 8.16 -23.23
C TYR A 198 -24.07 7.10 -24.30
N LEU A 199 -23.21 6.12 -24.01
CA LEU A 199 -22.89 5.03 -24.94
C LEU A 199 -24.15 4.26 -25.36
N PHE A 200 -25.08 4.03 -24.43
CA PHE A 200 -26.35 3.38 -24.76
C PHE A 200 -27.17 4.18 -25.78
N VAL A 201 -27.27 5.50 -25.62
CA VAL A 201 -27.97 6.36 -26.59
C VAL A 201 -27.25 6.37 -27.92
N MET A 202 -25.92 6.57 -27.93
CA MET A 202 -25.14 6.67 -29.15
C MET A 202 -25.09 5.36 -29.94
N SER A 203 -25.14 4.20 -29.28
CA SER A 203 -25.29 2.89 -29.95
C SER A 203 -26.58 2.77 -30.76
N LYS A 204 -27.61 3.57 -30.47
CA LYS A 204 -28.86 3.60 -31.24
C LYS A 204 -28.87 4.67 -32.33
N VAL A 205 -28.18 5.79 -32.09
CA VAL A 205 -28.13 6.92 -33.02
C VAL A 205 -27.10 6.69 -34.11
N ASN A 206 -25.94 6.13 -33.76
CA ASN A 206 -24.83 5.86 -34.67
C ASN A 206 -24.21 4.48 -34.34
N ALA A 207 -24.94 3.44 -34.72
CA ALA A 207 -24.60 2.06 -34.38
C ALA A 207 -23.21 1.65 -34.89
N ASP A 208 -22.83 2.09 -36.10
CA ASP A 208 -21.58 1.70 -36.75
C ASP A 208 -20.34 2.14 -35.96
N VAL A 209 -20.44 3.26 -35.24
CA VAL A 209 -19.34 3.80 -34.44
C VAL A 209 -19.35 3.26 -33.00
N TYR A 210 -20.52 3.13 -32.39
CA TYR A 210 -20.60 2.94 -30.93
C TYR A 210 -20.97 1.53 -30.47
N THR A 211 -21.47 0.67 -31.35
CA THR A 211 -22.02 -0.63 -30.92
C THR A 211 -20.96 -1.50 -30.23
N GLU A 212 -19.75 -1.58 -30.79
CA GLU A 212 -18.67 -2.40 -30.26
C GLU A 212 -18.26 -1.97 -28.84
N LEU A 213 -17.88 -0.70 -28.66
CA LEU A 213 -17.50 -0.16 -27.36
C LEU A 213 -18.62 -0.28 -26.33
N THR A 214 -19.87 -0.05 -26.75
CA THR A 214 -21.04 -0.15 -25.88
C THR A 214 -21.25 -1.60 -25.42
N GLN A 215 -21.15 -2.57 -26.32
CA GLN A 215 -21.28 -3.99 -25.99
C GLN A 215 -20.15 -4.48 -25.11
N PHE A 216 -18.91 -4.10 -25.43
CA PHE A 216 -17.74 -4.43 -24.62
C PHE A 216 -17.91 -3.90 -23.19
N THR A 217 -18.26 -2.62 -23.04
CA THR A 217 -18.50 -1.99 -21.75
C THR A 217 -19.59 -2.72 -20.97
N ALA A 218 -20.71 -3.07 -21.62
CA ALA A 218 -21.80 -3.80 -20.98
C ALA A 218 -21.38 -5.18 -20.49
N ASN A 219 -20.62 -5.92 -21.30
CA ASN A 219 -20.14 -7.25 -20.96
C ASN A 219 -19.17 -7.21 -19.77
N ARG A 220 -18.21 -6.29 -19.78
CA ARG A 220 -17.25 -6.12 -18.69
C ARG A 220 -17.92 -5.75 -17.37
N ILE A 221 -18.91 -4.86 -17.39
CA ILE A 221 -19.69 -4.52 -16.18
C ILE A 221 -20.50 -5.73 -15.69
N ALA A 222 -21.12 -6.49 -16.59
CA ALA A 222 -21.89 -7.68 -16.23
C ALA A 222 -21.02 -8.76 -15.58
N GLU A 223 -19.83 -9.00 -16.13
CA GLU A 223 -18.85 -9.95 -15.58
C GLU A 223 -18.38 -9.52 -14.20
N ASN A 224 -17.98 -8.25 -14.03
CA ASN A 224 -17.60 -7.71 -12.73
C ASN A 224 -18.73 -7.84 -11.70
N ASN A 225 -19.97 -7.52 -12.09
CA ASN A 225 -21.14 -7.65 -11.22
C ASN A 225 -21.46 -9.10 -10.82
N THR A 226 -21.09 -10.07 -11.65
CA THR A 226 -21.20 -11.51 -11.37
C THR A 226 -20.15 -11.93 -10.35
N THR A 227 -18.90 -11.52 -10.52
CA THR A 227 -17.82 -11.73 -9.55
C THR A 227 -18.18 -11.19 -8.16
N VAL A 228 -18.68 -9.95 -8.12
CA VAL A 228 -19.11 -9.29 -6.87
C VAL A 228 -20.29 -10.01 -6.21
N ARG A 229 -21.23 -10.53 -7.01
CA ARG A 229 -22.35 -11.33 -6.50
C ARG A 229 -21.84 -12.63 -5.87
N ASN A 230 -21.02 -13.39 -6.60
CA ASN A 230 -20.51 -14.69 -6.15
C ASN A 230 -19.72 -14.56 -4.84
N ARG A 231 -18.94 -13.48 -4.68
CA ARG A 231 -18.29 -13.17 -3.40
C ARG A 231 -19.29 -12.98 -2.27
N SER A 232 -20.37 -12.24 -2.51
CA SER A 232 -21.37 -11.95 -1.47
C SER A 232 -22.09 -13.22 -1.02
N THR A 233 -22.46 -14.10 -1.96
CA THR A 233 -23.11 -15.38 -1.65
C THR A 233 -22.20 -16.36 -0.90
N LYS A 234 -20.89 -16.32 -1.15
CA LYS A 234 -19.92 -17.18 -0.46
C LYS A 234 -19.77 -16.79 1.02
N VAL A 235 -19.79 -15.50 1.32
CA VAL A 235 -19.73 -14.99 2.70
C VAL A 235 -20.99 -15.38 3.48
N GLU A 236 -22.16 -15.43 2.84
CA GLU A 236 -23.43 -15.87 3.47
C GLU A 236 -23.49 -17.38 3.73
N ALA A 237 -22.75 -18.20 2.99
CA ALA A 237 -22.73 -19.66 3.16
C ALA A 237 -21.71 -20.15 4.21
N GLU A 238 -20.77 -19.29 4.61
CA GLU A 238 -19.72 -19.57 5.62
C GLU A 238 -20.07 -18.98 7.00
N GLN A 239 -21.27 -18.40 7.15
CA GLN A 239 -21.87 -17.92 8.40
C GLN A 239 -22.98 -18.88 8.87
#